data_AF-A0A7Y3ND59-F1
#
_entry.id   AF-A0A7Y3ND59-F1
#
_cell.length_a   1.000
_cell.length_b   1.000
_cell.length_c   1.000
_cell.angle_alpha   90.00
_cell.angle_beta   90.00
_cell.angle_gamma   90.00
#
_symmetry.space_group_name_H-M   'P 1'
#
loop_
_entity.id
_entity.type
_entity.pdbx_description
1 polymer ?
#
loop_
_entity_poly.entity_id
_entity_poly.type
_entity_poly.pdbx_seq_one_letter_code
_entity_poly.pdbx_strand_id
1 'polypeptide(L)' 'MDSLKPYRTVIEPAWIDYNGHLRDAYYGVAFSLAIDDMMDQLGMDEAYRRESRCTLYTLETHCHF' A
#
# COMPACT_ATOMS: atom_id res chain seq x y z
N MET A 1 -11.44 5.65 -19.43
CA MET A 1 -11.03 5.41 -18.04
C MET A 1 -9.52 5.48 -18.05
N ASP A 2 -8.94 6.46 -17.37
CA ASP A 2 -7.48 6.50 -17.24
C ASP A 2 -7.03 5.26 -16.45
N SER A 3 -5.92 4.66 -16.88
CA SER A 3 -5.35 3.47 -16.24
C SER A 3 -4.80 3.85 -14.86
N LEU A 4 -5.04 3.00 -13.85
CA LEU A 4 -4.41 3.12 -12.53
C LEU A 4 -2.89 3.16 -12.70
N LYS A 5 -2.25 4.17 -12.10
CA LYS A 5 -0.80 4.29 -12.08
C LYS A 5 -0.24 3.35 -11.03
N PRO A 6 0.84 2.60 -11.33
CA PRO A 6 1.47 1.75 -10.35
C PRO A 6 2.15 2.59 -9.26
N TYR A 7 1.97 2.18 -8.00
CA TYR A 7 2.73 2.71 -6.89
C TYR A 7 4.22 2.44 -7.07
N ARG A 8 5.06 3.43 -6.78
CA ARG A 8 6.52 3.34 -6.84
C ARG A 8 7.10 3.97 -5.59
N THR A 9 8.00 3.26 -4.94
CA THR A 9 8.76 3.76 -3.79
C THR A 9 10.20 3.28 -3.84
N VAL A 10 11.06 3.94 -3.08
CA VAL A 10 12.43 3.49 -2.82
C VAL A 10 12.41 2.64 -1.56
N ILE A 11 13.21 1.58 -1.51
CA ILE A 11 13.34 0.78 -0.31
C ILE A 11 14.07 1.59 0.77
N GLU A 12 13.37 1.84 1.88
CA GLU A 12 13.95 2.54 3.01
C GLU A 12 15.08 1.72 3.65
N PRO A 13 16.22 2.33 4.01
CA PRO A 13 17.32 1.60 4.65
C PRO A 13 16.92 0.83 5.90
N ALA A 14 15.92 1.33 6.64
CA ALA A 14 15.38 0.68 7.83
C ALA A 14 14.65 -0.64 7.55
N TRP A 15 14.27 -0.90 6.30
CA TRP A 15 13.57 -2.12 5.90
C TRP A 15 14.53 -3.27 5.57
N ILE A 16 15.81 -2.94 5.40
CA ILE A 16 16.86 -3.89 5.06
C ILE A 16 17.32 -4.63 6.31
N ASP A 17 17.40 -5.95 6.22
CA ASP A 17 17.90 -6.80 7.29
C ASP A 17 19.44 -6.78 7.36
N TYR A 18 20.00 -7.50 8.34
CA TYR A 18 21.45 -7.61 8.51
C TYR A 18 22.18 -8.18 7.28
N ASN A 19 21.49 -8.99 6.47
CA ASN A 19 22.06 -9.67 5.31
C ASN A 19 22.00 -8.81 4.04
N GLY A 20 21.41 -7.61 4.10
CA GLY A 20 21.25 -6.74 2.94
C GLY A 20 20.00 -7.05 2.11
N HIS A 21 19.09 -7.88 2.61
CA HIS A 21 17.82 -8.17 1.93
C HIS A 21 16.68 -7.34 2.50
N LEU A 22 15.68 -7.06 1.68
CA LEU A 22 14.42 -6.54 2.17
C LEU A 22 13.76 -7.58 3.07
N ARG A 23 13.49 -7.22 4.33
CA ARG A 23 12.76 -8.09 5.23
C ARG A 23 11.33 -8.30 4.70
N ASP A 24 10.91 -9.55 4.66
CA ASP A 24 9.60 -10.03 4.19
C ASP A 24 8.41 -9.18 4.68
N ALA A 25 8.36 -8.81 5.96
CA ALA A 25 7.28 -8.00 6.53
C ALA A 25 7.13 -6.61 5.87
N TYR A 26 8.22 -6.02 5.36
CA TYR A 26 8.18 -4.71 4.71
C TYR A 26 7.65 -4.75 3.28
N TYR A 27 7.56 -5.94 2.64
CA TYR A 27 6.73 -6.08 1.45
C TYR A 27 5.26 -5.80 1.77
N GLY A 28 4.77 -6.29 2.92
CA GLY A 28 3.43 -5.98 3.41
C GLY A 28 3.20 -4.49 3.62
N VAL A 29 4.20 -3.77 4.15
CA VAL A 29 4.16 -2.31 4.27
C VAL A 29 4.08 -1.64 2.91
N ALA A 30 4.93 -2.04 1.95
CA ALA A 30 4.90 -1.49 0.60
C ALA A 30 3.55 -1.75 -0.11
N PHE A 31 2.95 -2.94 0.07
CA PHE A 31 1.62 -3.24 -0.46
C PHE A 31 0.52 -2.42 0.21
N SER A 32 0.60 -2.21 1.53
CA SER A 32 -0.35 -1.36 2.26
C SER A 32 -0.31 0.09 1.74
N LEU A 33 0.88 0.65 1.52
CA LEU A 33 1.05 2.00 0.97
C LEU A 33 0.55 2.09 -0.48
N ALA A 34 0.73 1.03 -1.27
CA ALA A 34 0.20 0.96 -2.63
C ALA A 34 -1.35 0.92 -2.64
N ILE A 35 -1.98 0.28 -1.64
CA ILE A 35 -3.44 0.30 -1.48
C ILE A 35 -3.92 1.71 -1.13
N ASP A 36 -3.22 2.43 -0.25
CA ASP A 36 -3.54 3.83 0.06
C ASP A 36 -3.45 4.71 -1.20
N ASP A 37 -2.38 4.60 -1.99
CA ASP A 37 -2.21 5.33 -3.25
C ASP A 37 -3.30 4.98 -4.28
N MET A 38 -3.67 3.70 -4.37
CA MET A 38 -4.80 3.26 -5.22
C MET A 38 -6.13 3.87 -4.75
N MET A 39 -6.38 3.93 -3.44
CA MET A 39 -7.59 4.56 -2.89
C MET A 39 -7.66 6.02 -3.29
N ASP A 40 -6.55 6.76 -3.17
CA ASP A 40 -6.49 8.17 -3.59
C ASP A 40 -6.77 8.34 -5.09
N GLN A 41 -6.20 7.49 -5.94
CA GLN A 41 -6.47 7.50 -7.38
C GLN A 41 -7.94 7.21 -7.73
N LEU A 42 -8.64 6.43 -6.89
CA LEU A 42 -10.06 6.13 -7.03
C LEU A 42 -10.98 7.17 -6.37
N GLY A 43 -10.42 8.22 -5.77
CA GLY A 43 -11.18 9.24 -5.05
C GLY A 43 -11.74 8.76 -3.71
N MET A 44 -11.17 7.69 -3.14
CA MET A 44 -11.50 7.17 -1.80
C MET A 44 -10.69 7.87 -0.71
N ASP A 45 -10.56 9.19 -0.85
CA ASP A 45 -9.74 10.06 -0.01
C ASP A 45 -10.50 10.52 1.26
N GLU A 46 -10.01 11.59 1.90
CA GLU A 46 -10.66 12.18 3.07
C GLU A 46 -12.12 12.61 2.81
N ALA A 47 -12.43 13.13 1.62
CA ALA A 47 -13.78 13.57 1.29
C ALA A 47 -14.75 12.37 1.22
N TYR A 48 -14.32 11.27 0.58
CA TYR A 48 -15.07 10.02 0.57
C TYR A 48 -15.34 9.50 1.98
N ARG A 49 -14.32 9.48 2.86
CA ARG A 49 -14.47 9.02 4.24
C ARG A 49 -15.45 9.88 5.03
N ARG A 50 -15.41 11.19 4.86
CA ARG A 50 -16.33 12.13 5.53
C ARG A 50 -17.78 11.95 5.10
N GLU A 51 -18.02 11.73 3.80
CA GLU A 51 -19.37 11.57 3.24
C GLU A 51 -19.97 10.19 3.53
N SER A 52 -19.20 9.13 3.30
CA SER A 52 -19.68 7.74 3.38
C SER A 52 -19.55 7.12 4.77
N ARG A 53 -18.63 7.62 5.61
CA ARG A 53 -18.16 6.98 6.85
C ARG A 53 -17.54 5.58 6.64
N CYS A 54 -17.14 5.27 5.41
CA CYS A 54 -16.54 3.99 5.07
C CYS A 54 -15.00 4.07 5.05
N THR A 55 -14.37 2.95 5.41
CA THR A 55 -12.92 2.71 5.26
C THR A 55 -12.71 1.28 4.77
N LEU A 56 -11.49 0.94 4.34
CA LEU A 56 -11.12 -0.42 3.97
C LEU A 56 -10.45 -1.14 5.15
N TYR A 57 -10.73 -2.44 5.25
CA TYR A 57 -10.08 -3.35 6.19
C TYR A 57 -9.59 -4.58 5.43
N THR A 58 -8.29 -4.87 5.52
CA THR A 58 -7.70 -6.04 4.88
C THR A 58 -8.11 -7.29 5.64
N LEU A 59 -8.90 -8.15 4.99
CA LEU A 59 -9.34 -9.43 5.57
C LEU A 59 -8.26 -10.50 5.46
N GLU A 60 -7.58 -10.55 4.32
CA GLU A 60 -6.61 -11.60 3.98
C GLU A 60 -5.54 -11.04 3.05
N THR A 61 -4.35 -11.60 3.11
CA THR A 61 -3.27 -11.33 2.16
C THR A 61 -2.46 -12.60 1.95
N HIS A 62 -2.18 -12.90 0.68
CA HIS A 62 -1.28 -13.97 0.27
C HIS A 62 -0.15 -13.38 -0.55
N CYS A 63 1.09 -13.60 -0.12
CA CYS A 63 2.29 -13.16 -0.83
C CYS A 63 3.23 -14.34 -1.04
N HIS A 64 3.83 -14.40 -2.22
CA HIS A 64 4.84 -15.37 -2.59
C HIS A 64 6.10 -14.60 -2.95
N PHE A 65 7.23 -15.00 -2.36
CA PHE A 65 8.54 -14.39 -2.52
C PHE A 65 9.53 -15.41 -3.08
#